data_AF-A0A3D6EAR2-F1
#
_entry.id   AF-A0A3D6EAR2-F1
#
_cell.length_a   1.000
_cell.length_b   1.000
_cell.length_c   1.000
_cell.angle_alpha   90.00
_cell.angle_beta   90.00
_cell.angle_gamma   90.00
#
_symmetry.space_group_name_H-M   'P 1'
#
loop_
_entity.id
_entity.type
_entity.pdbx_description
1 polymer ?
#
loop_
_entity_poly.entity_id
_entity_poly.type
_entity_poly.pdbx_seq_one_letter_code
_entity_poly.pdbx_strand_id
1 'polypeptide(L)'
;MLVCLITNIFAYFILRYVFTYYGKFAGYLLSIFTVCIFILLTISFYIYYLFSETVHNAGSSSLYDFRFLYAPLGISNNVWSSLQWLFGGILAIAYFYVENRKVKALAAITGCMVLCQLLLSFSRGIYLSALVFAIVLFILERKRLFVDREKFLLGSCAIFIIGIFFLFPHETKKVFEINKTVSQQRSIDGRVKAMSITSDILKKYPWGVGLNNYTLAKDYYQVGDKRVDSYTTYAPNTISKLFIEYGYCGVCIYLILCWSIVFLLIKRKERKLWIISLFLMAFFVREQTFSTMFDSKVIQLSTLFLVAFLQSKRVECEREKKNFPVILCFLPCIVMTYVVGLVLYNRNSKECFSFMVNRAIFFAG
;
A
#
# COMPACT_ATOMS: atom_id res chain seq x y z
N MET A 1 7.24 -14.41 15.28
CA MET A 1 7.95 -13.39 14.46
C MET A 1 8.88 -14.01 13.42
N LEU A 2 9.83 -14.87 13.82
CA LEU A 2 10.67 -15.66 12.88
C LEU A 2 9.81 -16.46 11.89
N VAL A 3 8.74 -17.10 12.39
CA VAL A 3 7.75 -17.82 11.57
C VAL A 3 7.20 -16.94 10.44
N CYS A 4 6.81 -15.68 10.71
CA CYS A 4 6.26 -14.79 9.69
C CYS A 4 7.28 -14.39 8.62
N LEU A 5 8.55 -14.16 9.01
CA LEU A 5 9.63 -13.86 8.08
C LEU A 5 9.87 -15.07 7.15
N ILE A 6 9.95 -16.26 7.75
CA ILE A 6 10.08 -17.53 7.03
C ILE A 6 8.90 -17.72 6.07
N THR A 7 7.66 -17.52 6.53
CA THR A 7 6.46 -17.62 5.69
C THR A 7 6.50 -16.65 4.51
N ASN A 8 6.92 -15.39 4.72
CA ASN A 8 7.04 -14.40 3.65
C ASN A 8 8.09 -14.80 2.61
N ILE A 9 9.24 -15.32 3.05
CA ILE A 9 10.31 -15.81 2.17
C ILE A 9 9.83 -17.03 1.37
N PHE A 10 9.18 -18.00 2.02
CA PHE A 10 8.60 -19.15 1.33
C PHE A 10 7.53 -18.73 0.32
N ALA A 11 6.61 -17.82 0.70
CA ALA A 11 5.59 -17.30 -0.19
C ALA A 11 6.22 -16.62 -1.42
N TYR A 12 7.28 -15.84 -1.24
CA TYR A 12 8.03 -15.22 -2.32
C TYR A 12 8.58 -16.24 -3.33
N PHE A 13 9.28 -17.27 -2.85
CA PHE A 13 9.85 -18.31 -3.72
C PHE A 13 8.77 -19.13 -4.42
N ILE A 14 7.69 -19.46 -3.73
CA ILE A 14 6.52 -20.15 -4.30
C ILE A 14 5.90 -19.32 -5.42
N LEU A 15 5.62 -18.05 -5.18
CA LEU A 15 5.02 -17.16 -6.18
C LEU A 15 5.92 -17.01 -7.40
N ARG A 16 7.23 -16.83 -7.18
CA ARG A 16 8.21 -16.76 -8.27
C ARG A 16 8.24 -18.04 -9.09
N TYR A 17 8.22 -19.20 -8.44
CA TYR A 17 8.19 -20.51 -9.10
C TYR A 17 6.91 -20.67 -9.94
N VAL A 18 5.75 -20.32 -9.37
CA VAL A 18 4.46 -20.33 -10.07
C VAL A 18 4.47 -19.43 -11.30
N PHE A 19 4.94 -18.18 -11.19
CA PHE A 19 4.98 -17.25 -12.33
C PHE A 19 5.97 -17.67 -13.43
N THR A 20 7.04 -18.36 -13.05
CA THR A 20 8.09 -18.80 -13.97
C THR A 20 7.68 -20.03 -14.78
N TYR A 21 7.08 -21.03 -14.11
CA TYR A 21 6.85 -22.36 -14.70
C TYR A 21 5.37 -22.68 -14.96
N TYR A 22 4.42 -22.05 -14.26
CA TYR A 22 3.00 -22.40 -14.33
C TYR A 22 2.14 -21.24 -14.84
N GLY A 23 2.36 -20.82 -16.08
CA GLY A 23 1.68 -19.67 -16.68
C GLY A 23 0.14 -19.72 -16.65
N LYS A 24 -0.47 -20.90 -16.91
CA LYS A 24 -1.93 -21.07 -16.82
C LYS A 24 -2.45 -20.88 -15.39
N PHE A 25 -1.80 -21.51 -14.41
CA PHE A 25 -2.18 -21.38 -13.00
C PHE A 25 -1.97 -19.94 -12.49
N ALA A 26 -0.88 -19.29 -12.87
CA ALA A 26 -0.66 -17.87 -12.60
C ALA A 26 -1.81 -17.00 -13.15
N GLY A 27 -2.32 -17.32 -14.34
CA GLY A 27 -3.50 -16.65 -14.93
C GLY A 27 -4.76 -16.82 -14.09
N TYR A 28 -5.04 -18.03 -13.59
CA TYR A 28 -6.17 -18.28 -12.68
C TYR A 28 -6.01 -17.55 -11.35
N LEU A 29 -4.81 -17.61 -10.75
CA LEU A 29 -4.49 -16.92 -9.51
C LEU A 29 -4.73 -15.40 -9.63
N LEU A 30 -4.25 -14.79 -10.72
CA LEU A 30 -4.48 -13.37 -11.01
C LEU A 30 -5.97 -13.05 -11.22
N SER A 31 -6.72 -13.97 -11.83
CA SER A 31 -8.17 -13.81 -12.02
C SER A 31 -8.91 -13.79 -10.68
N ILE A 32 -8.56 -14.69 -9.76
CA ILE A 32 -9.11 -14.72 -8.40
C ILE A 32 -8.77 -13.42 -7.67
N PHE A 33 -7.50 -13.01 -7.67
CA PHE A 33 -7.09 -11.75 -7.04
C PHE A 33 -7.84 -10.55 -7.62
N THR A 34 -8.07 -10.50 -8.94
CA THR A 34 -8.82 -9.41 -9.58
C THR A 34 -10.25 -9.33 -9.04
N VAL A 35 -10.94 -10.46 -8.88
CA VAL A 35 -12.29 -10.52 -8.32
C VAL A 35 -12.29 -10.13 -6.84
N CYS A 36 -11.35 -10.64 -6.04
CA CYS A 36 -11.24 -10.29 -4.63
C CYS A 36 -10.99 -8.79 -4.43
N ILE A 37 -10.05 -8.21 -5.19
CA ILE A 37 -9.75 -6.77 -5.12
C ILE A 37 -10.98 -5.95 -5.55
N PHE A 38 -11.71 -6.36 -6.58
CA PHE A 38 -12.94 -5.70 -7.01
C PHE A 38 -14.00 -5.67 -5.90
N ILE A 39 -14.23 -6.80 -5.22
CA ILE A 39 -15.19 -6.88 -4.11
C ILE A 39 -14.75 -5.96 -2.97
N LEU A 40 -13.47 -6.01 -2.58
CA LEU A 40 -12.94 -5.20 -1.49
C LEU A 40 -13.05 -3.68 -1.78
N LEU A 41 -12.76 -3.27 -3.02
CA LEU A 41 -12.88 -1.87 -3.43
C LEU A 41 -14.34 -1.42 -3.49
N THR A 42 -15.24 -2.28 -3.97
CA THR A 42 -16.69 -1.99 -3.97
C THR A 42 -17.20 -1.75 -2.55
N ILE A 43 -16.83 -2.62 -1.60
CA ILE A 43 -17.18 -2.44 -0.19
C ILE A 43 -16.56 -1.14 0.37
N SER A 44 -15.30 -0.85 0.03
CA SER A 44 -14.62 0.37 0.47
C SER A 44 -15.27 1.66 -0.08
N PHE A 45 -15.81 1.64 -1.30
CA PHE A 45 -16.59 2.75 -1.84
C PHE A 45 -17.90 2.94 -1.10
N TYR A 46 -18.61 1.85 -0.81
CA TYR A 46 -19.84 1.92 -0.03
C TYR A 46 -19.58 2.47 1.37
N ILE A 47 -18.50 2.04 2.04
CA ILE A 47 -18.09 2.60 3.33
C ILE A 47 -17.74 4.09 3.20
N TYR A 48 -17.09 4.51 2.11
CA TYR A 48 -16.78 5.92 1.87
C TYR A 48 -18.06 6.75 1.69
N TYR A 49 -19.05 6.23 0.97
CA TYR A 49 -20.36 6.86 0.82
C TYR A 49 -21.03 7.07 2.19
N LEU A 50 -21.11 6.02 3.01
CA LEU A 50 -21.67 6.11 4.36
C LEU A 50 -20.91 7.11 5.24
N PHE A 51 -19.57 7.10 5.16
CA PHE A 51 -18.73 8.07 5.86
C PHE A 51 -19.04 9.51 5.42
N SER A 52 -19.13 9.74 4.10
CA SER A 52 -19.45 11.05 3.55
C SER A 52 -20.82 11.53 4.02
N GLU A 53 -21.84 10.68 3.93
CA GLU A 53 -23.20 11.00 4.39
C GLU A 53 -23.23 11.34 5.88
N THR A 54 -22.54 10.55 6.71
CA THR A 54 -22.47 10.79 8.17
C THR A 54 -21.83 12.13 8.51
N VAL A 55 -20.73 12.49 7.84
CA VAL A 55 -20.02 13.75 8.09
C VAL A 55 -20.86 14.96 7.65
N HIS A 56 -21.54 14.87 6.50
CA HIS A 56 -22.44 15.94 6.04
C HIS A 56 -23.68 16.08 6.93
N ASN A 57 -24.27 14.97 7.37
CA ASN A 57 -25.42 14.97 8.29
C ASN A 57 -25.05 15.53 9.67
N ALA A 58 -23.79 15.39 10.08
CA ALA A 58 -23.25 16.03 11.29
C ALA A 58 -23.02 17.55 11.13
N GLY A 59 -23.36 18.15 9.98
CA GLY A 59 -23.23 19.58 9.71
C GLY A 59 -21.82 20.03 9.31
N SER A 60 -20.88 19.10 9.10
CA SER A 60 -19.54 19.47 8.62
C SER A 60 -19.55 19.76 7.13
N SER A 61 -18.96 20.90 6.75
CA SER A 61 -18.75 21.29 5.35
C SER A 61 -17.52 20.63 4.70
N SER A 62 -16.70 19.90 5.46
CA SER A 62 -15.44 19.34 4.95
C SER A 62 -15.23 17.88 5.37
N LEU A 63 -14.95 17.04 4.38
CA LEU A 63 -14.60 15.63 4.58
C LEU A 63 -13.14 15.44 5.01
N TYR A 64 -12.24 16.35 4.59
CA TYR A 64 -10.81 16.32 4.85
C TYR A 64 -10.49 16.32 6.33
N ASP A 65 -11.24 17.11 7.11
CA ASP A 65 -10.99 17.26 8.54
C ASP A 65 -11.32 15.95 9.29
N PHE A 66 -12.24 15.13 8.76
CA PHE A 66 -12.66 13.85 9.34
C PHE A 66 -12.05 12.62 8.65
N ARG A 67 -11.18 12.80 7.64
CA ARG A 67 -10.59 11.70 6.84
C ARG A 67 -9.84 10.64 7.64
N PHE A 68 -9.44 10.95 8.87
CA PHE A 68 -8.77 10.02 9.76
C PHE A 68 -9.74 8.99 10.38
N LEU A 69 -11.04 9.31 10.41
CA LEU A 69 -12.12 8.40 10.81
C LEU A 69 -12.53 7.44 9.69
N TYR A 70 -12.24 7.80 8.43
CA TYR A 70 -12.43 6.88 7.31
C TYR A 70 -11.51 5.67 7.48
N ALA A 71 -12.10 4.53 7.84
CA ALA A 71 -11.38 3.29 8.12
C ALA A 71 -12.02 2.11 7.37
N PRO A 72 -11.85 2.03 6.05
CA PRO A 72 -12.45 0.97 5.24
C PRO A 72 -12.00 -0.39 5.74
N LEU A 73 -12.98 -1.30 5.94
CA LEU A 73 -12.75 -2.65 6.47
C LEU A 73 -12.03 -2.66 7.84
N GLY A 74 -12.14 -1.57 8.60
CA GLY A 74 -11.48 -1.42 9.89
C GLY A 74 -10.01 -1.01 9.82
N ILE A 75 -9.44 -0.87 8.61
CA ILE A 75 -8.05 -0.48 8.37
C ILE A 75 -7.97 1.04 8.23
N SER A 76 -6.96 1.67 8.84
CA SER A 76 -6.77 3.12 8.69
C SER A 76 -6.63 3.52 7.22
N ASN A 77 -7.20 4.68 6.85
CA ASN A 77 -7.11 5.23 5.49
C ASN A 77 -5.68 5.17 4.92
N ASN A 78 -4.67 5.56 5.72
CA ASN A 78 -3.27 5.55 5.29
C ASN A 78 -2.73 4.15 4.90
N VAL A 79 -3.12 3.11 5.64
CA VAL A 79 -2.72 1.72 5.35
C VAL A 79 -3.52 1.20 4.15
N TRP A 80 -4.82 1.52 4.07
CA TRP A 80 -5.67 1.17 2.95
C TRP A 80 -5.17 1.76 1.62
N SER A 81 -4.84 3.05 1.59
CA SER A 81 -4.30 3.69 0.39
C SER A 81 -2.91 3.17 0.00
N SER A 82 -2.14 2.66 0.96
CA SER A 82 -0.87 1.99 0.66
C SER A 82 -1.08 0.62 0.00
N LEU A 83 -2.09 -0.14 0.45
CA LEU A 83 -2.53 -1.38 -0.21
C LEU A 83 -3.07 -1.14 -1.62
N GLN A 84 -3.80 -0.04 -1.85
CA GLN A 84 -4.34 0.32 -3.15
C GLN A 84 -3.26 0.47 -4.23
N TRP A 85 -2.10 1.06 -3.92
CA TRP A 85 -0.97 1.11 -4.86
C TRP A 85 -0.51 -0.30 -5.27
N LEU A 86 -0.42 -1.22 -4.30
CA LEU A 86 -0.01 -2.60 -4.58
C LEU A 86 -1.08 -3.36 -5.36
N PHE A 87 -2.36 -3.17 -5.04
CA PHE A 87 -3.47 -3.71 -5.82
C PHE A 87 -3.45 -3.22 -7.26
N GLY A 88 -3.18 -1.94 -7.49
CA GLY A 88 -2.99 -1.39 -8.84
C GLY A 88 -1.90 -2.12 -9.63
N GLY A 89 -0.77 -2.45 -8.99
CA GLY A 89 0.28 -3.27 -9.59
C GLY A 89 -0.18 -4.69 -9.95
N ILE A 90 -0.93 -5.35 -9.06
CA ILE A 90 -1.47 -6.70 -9.29
C ILE A 90 -2.48 -6.70 -10.45
N LEU A 91 -3.36 -5.69 -10.50
CA LEU A 91 -4.34 -5.51 -11.56
C LEU A 91 -3.66 -5.19 -12.90
N ALA A 92 -2.58 -4.42 -12.90
CA ALA A 92 -1.77 -4.19 -14.10
C ALA A 92 -1.18 -5.51 -14.63
N ILE A 93 -0.67 -6.38 -13.74
CA ILE A 93 -0.23 -7.73 -14.13
C ILE A 93 -1.38 -8.51 -14.76
N ALA A 94 -2.55 -8.53 -14.11
CA ALA A 94 -3.72 -9.24 -14.61
C ALA A 94 -4.15 -8.75 -16.00
N TYR A 95 -4.20 -7.42 -16.21
CA TYR A 95 -4.56 -6.80 -17.48
C TYR A 95 -3.59 -7.19 -18.62
N PHE A 96 -2.28 -7.18 -18.37
CA PHE A 96 -1.28 -7.44 -19.40
C PHE A 96 -1.03 -8.92 -19.70
N TYR A 97 -1.19 -9.81 -18.71
CA TYR A 97 -0.67 -11.18 -18.76
C TYR A 97 -1.72 -12.29 -18.63
N VAL A 98 -2.97 -11.97 -18.27
CA VAL A 98 -4.10 -12.94 -18.31
C VAL A 98 -4.69 -12.94 -19.72
N GLU A 99 -5.06 -14.08 -20.27
CA GLU A 99 -5.63 -14.17 -21.63
C GLU A 99 -7.12 -13.83 -21.69
N ASN A 100 -7.86 -14.14 -20.62
CA ASN A 100 -9.31 -13.97 -20.55
C ASN A 100 -9.73 -12.49 -20.64
N ARG A 101 -10.48 -12.14 -21.70
CA ARG A 101 -10.96 -10.77 -21.97
C ARG A 101 -11.85 -10.21 -20.84
N LYS A 102 -12.68 -11.05 -20.21
CA LYS A 102 -13.55 -10.62 -19.09
C LYS A 102 -12.71 -10.19 -17.90
N VAL A 103 -11.65 -10.95 -17.59
CA VAL A 103 -10.72 -10.62 -16.49
C VAL A 103 -9.94 -9.35 -16.81
N LYS A 104 -9.50 -9.15 -18.07
CA LYS A 104 -8.86 -7.89 -18.47
C LYS A 104 -9.78 -6.69 -18.30
N ALA A 105 -11.03 -6.80 -18.74
CA ALA A 105 -12.02 -5.73 -18.60
C ALA A 105 -12.28 -5.42 -17.11
N LEU A 106 -12.47 -6.46 -16.29
CA LEU A 106 -12.61 -6.30 -14.85
C LEU A 106 -11.36 -5.64 -14.24
N ALA A 107 -10.15 -6.08 -14.60
CA ALA A 107 -8.91 -5.51 -14.10
C ALA A 107 -8.76 -4.02 -14.47
N ALA A 108 -9.20 -3.62 -15.67
CA ALA A 108 -9.20 -2.21 -16.08
C ALA A 108 -10.19 -1.38 -15.25
N ILE A 109 -11.44 -1.84 -15.10
CA ILE A 109 -12.47 -1.17 -14.28
C ILE A 109 -11.99 -1.05 -12.82
N THR A 110 -11.53 -2.15 -12.25
CA THR A 110 -10.99 -2.19 -10.88
C THR A 110 -9.74 -1.30 -10.74
N GLY A 111 -8.90 -1.22 -11.79
CA GLY A 111 -7.76 -0.31 -11.83
C GLY A 111 -8.17 1.16 -11.77
N CYS A 112 -9.23 1.55 -12.49
CA CYS A 112 -9.82 2.89 -12.35
C CYS A 112 -10.32 3.12 -10.93
N MET A 113 -11.05 2.16 -10.36
CA MET A 113 -11.54 2.24 -8.97
C MET A 113 -10.41 2.50 -7.95
N VAL A 114 -9.26 1.84 -8.12
CA VAL A 114 -8.06 2.07 -7.30
C VAL A 114 -7.61 3.53 -7.38
N LEU A 115 -7.43 4.07 -8.60
CA LEU A 115 -6.98 5.45 -8.80
C LEU A 115 -7.96 6.46 -8.20
N CYS A 116 -9.26 6.19 -8.31
CA CYS A 116 -10.29 7.04 -7.74
C CYS A 116 -10.23 7.08 -6.21
N GLN A 117 -10.18 5.90 -5.57
CA GLN A 117 -10.13 5.85 -4.11
C GLN A 117 -8.82 6.39 -3.53
N LEU A 118 -7.70 6.27 -4.27
CA LEU A 118 -6.45 6.91 -3.90
C LEU A 118 -6.64 8.43 -3.77
N LEU A 119 -7.38 9.06 -4.68
CA LEU A 119 -7.67 10.51 -4.59
C LEU A 119 -8.69 10.83 -3.50
N LEU A 120 -9.74 10.02 -3.34
CA LEU A 120 -10.73 10.19 -2.26
C LEU A 120 -10.13 9.96 -0.85
N SER A 121 -8.93 9.39 -0.73
CA SER A 121 -8.22 9.31 0.54
C SER A 121 -7.89 10.70 1.11
N PHE A 122 -7.83 11.73 0.27
CA PHE A 122 -7.36 13.08 0.58
C PHE A 122 -6.03 13.09 1.35
N SER A 123 -5.17 12.09 1.13
CA SER A 123 -3.88 11.97 1.81
C SER A 123 -2.80 12.66 1.00
N ARG A 124 -2.12 13.64 1.60
CA ARG A 124 -0.99 14.35 0.97
C ARG A 124 0.11 13.41 0.47
N GLY A 125 0.39 12.35 1.23
CA GLY A 125 1.36 11.33 0.83
C GLY A 125 0.93 10.57 -0.43
N ILE A 126 -0.37 10.33 -0.58
CA ILE A 126 -0.94 9.69 -1.76
C ILE A 126 -0.91 10.62 -2.96
N TYR A 127 -1.27 11.89 -2.80
CA TYR A 127 -1.21 12.89 -3.87
C TYR A 127 0.22 13.12 -4.36
N LEU A 128 1.20 13.15 -3.45
CA LEU A 128 2.62 13.22 -3.81
C LEU A 128 3.05 11.98 -4.61
N SER A 129 2.70 10.77 -4.17
CA SER A 129 3.00 9.54 -4.92
C SER A 129 2.28 9.50 -6.28
N ALA A 130 1.05 10.02 -6.37
CA ALA A 130 0.28 10.07 -7.60
C ALA A 130 0.87 11.08 -8.60
N LEU A 131 1.40 12.21 -8.11
CA LEU A 131 2.13 13.17 -8.94
C LEU A 131 3.39 12.53 -9.54
N VAL A 132 4.19 11.85 -8.72
CA VAL A 132 5.38 11.13 -9.23
C VAL A 132 4.98 10.04 -10.21
N PHE A 133 3.92 9.29 -9.92
CA PHE A 133 3.35 8.28 -10.81
C PHE A 133 2.96 8.90 -12.17
N ALA A 134 2.27 10.03 -12.18
CA ALA A 134 1.85 10.73 -13.40
C ALA A 134 3.05 11.26 -14.21
N ILE A 135 4.04 11.85 -13.56
CA ILE A 135 5.27 12.36 -14.23
C ILE A 135 6.01 11.21 -14.91
N VAL A 136 6.22 10.09 -14.21
CA VAL A 136 6.93 8.94 -14.77
C VAL A 136 6.11 8.27 -15.87
N LEU A 137 4.78 8.16 -15.73
CA LEU A 137 3.90 7.73 -16.82
C LEU A 137 4.09 8.57 -18.07
N PHE A 138 4.09 9.90 -17.94
CA PHE A 138 4.28 10.82 -19.06
C PHE A 138 5.65 10.63 -19.74
N ILE A 139 6.72 10.45 -18.94
CA ILE A 139 8.06 10.15 -19.48
C ILE A 139 8.06 8.82 -20.25
N LEU A 140 7.39 7.78 -19.73
CA LEU A 140 7.26 6.49 -20.39
C LEU A 140 6.45 6.61 -21.70
N GLU A 141 5.44 7.47 -21.73
CA GLU A 141 4.64 7.72 -22.93
C GLU A 141 5.42 8.41 -24.02
N ARG A 142 6.24 9.40 -23.68
CA ARG A 142 7.15 10.08 -24.61
C ARG A 142 8.13 9.11 -25.28
N LYS A 143 8.52 8.04 -24.58
CA LYS A 143 9.34 6.94 -25.14
C LYS A 143 8.56 5.97 -26.04
N ARG A 144 7.30 6.29 -26.38
CA ARG A 144 6.38 5.50 -27.21
C ARG A 144 6.22 4.05 -26.72
N LEU A 145 6.19 3.89 -25.40
CA LEU A 145 6.08 2.57 -24.79
C LEU A 145 4.64 2.03 -24.78
N PHE A 146 3.63 2.88 -24.98
CA PHE A 146 2.21 2.50 -24.96
C PHE A 146 1.62 2.24 -26.34
N VAL A 147 0.74 1.25 -26.42
CA VAL A 147 -0.12 0.96 -27.58
C VAL A 147 -1.37 1.85 -27.56
N ASP A 148 -2.01 2.12 -28.69
CA ASP A 148 -3.14 3.06 -28.77
C ASP A 148 -4.32 2.73 -27.85
N ARG A 149 -4.60 1.44 -27.61
CA ARG A 149 -5.61 1.02 -26.61
C ARG A 149 -5.23 1.40 -25.18
N GLU A 150 -3.95 1.33 -24.84
CA GLU A 150 -3.45 1.70 -23.52
C GLU A 150 -3.47 3.22 -23.35
N LYS A 151 -3.15 3.98 -24.41
CA LYS A 151 -3.30 5.45 -24.43
C LYS A 151 -4.74 5.88 -24.21
N PHE A 152 -5.70 5.19 -24.85
CA PHE A 152 -7.12 5.46 -24.66
C PHE A 152 -7.54 5.23 -23.20
N LEU A 153 -7.11 4.11 -22.60
CA LEU A 153 -7.38 3.84 -21.18
C LEU A 153 -6.74 4.88 -20.26
N LEU A 154 -5.49 5.26 -20.50
CA LEU A 154 -4.80 6.30 -19.73
C LEU A 154 -5.51 7.65 -19.86
N GLY A 155 -5.93 8.03 -21.07
CA GLY A 155 -6.71 9.24 -21.31
C GLY A 155 -8.06 9.23 -20.58
N SER A 156 -8.76 8.09 -20.59
CA SER A 156 -10.02 7.92 -19.85
C SER A 156 -9.80 8.04 -18.33
N CYS A 157 -8.76 7.41 -17.79
CA CYS A 157 -8.39 7.57 -16.39
C CYS A 157 -8.06 9.03 -16.05
N ALA A 158 -7.33 9.74 -16.93
CA ALA A 158 -6.98 11.14 -16.72
C ALA A 158 -8.21 12.04 -16.67
N ILE A 159 -9.17 11.87 -17.57
CA ILE A 159 -10.45 12.61 -17.55
C ILE A 159 -11.19 12.33 -16.24
N PHE A 160 -11.23 11.08 -15.79
CA PHE A 160 -11.91 10.72 -14.54
C PHE A 160 -11.23 11.35 -13.32
N ILE A 161 -9.90 11.35 -13.28
CA ILE A 161 -9.10 12.01 -12.25
C ILE A 161 -9.39 13.52 -12.23
N ILE A 162 -9.42 14.17 -13.40
CA ILE A 162 -9.80 15.58 -13.56
C ILE A 162 -11.22 15.80 -13.01
N GLY A 163 -12.17 14.90 -13.29
CA GLY A 163 -13.52 14.96 -12.74
C GLY A 163 -13.55 14.98 -11.20
N ILE A 164 -12.70 14.21 -10.52
CA ILE A 164 -12.61 14.22 -9.05
C ILE A 164 -12.17 15.59 -8.52
N PHE A 165 -11.24 16.26 -9.19
CA PHE A 165 -10.81 17.62 -8.81
C PHE A 165 -11.96 18.63 -8.89
N PHE A 166 -12.87 18.47 -9.85
CA PHE A 166 -14.05 19.32 -10.00
C PHE A 166 -15.18 18.96 -9.03
N LEU A 167 -15.34 17.67 -8.68
CA LEU A 167 -16.37 17.21 -7.73
C LEU A 167 -16.03 17.55 -6.28
N PHE A 168 -14.74 17.54 -5.91
CA PHE A 168 -14.28 17.82 -4.54
C PHE A 168 -13.25 18.98 -4.51
N PRO A 169 -13.63 20.19 -4.96
CA PRO A 169 -12.67 21.29 -5.12
C PRO A 169 -12.16 21.80 -3.77
N HIS A 170 -13.04 21.87 -2.76
CA HIS A 170 -12.68 22.32 -1.42
C HIS A 170 -11.69 21.38 -0.73
N GLU A 171 -11.99 20.08 -0.75
CA GLU A 171 -11.15 19.04 -0.13
C GLU A 171 -9.79 18.96 -0.82
N THR A 172 -9.79 19.02 -2.15
CA THR A 172 -8.55 18.94 -2.92
C THR A 172 -7.69 20.18 -2.73
N LYS A 173 -8.29 21.38 -2.65
CA LYS A 173 -7.57 22.61 -2.31
C LYS A 173 -6.90 22.49 -0.95
N LYS A 174 -7.59 21.98 0.08
CA LYS A 174 -6.99 21.71 1.41
C LYS A 174 -5.84 20.70 1.38
N VAL A 175 -5.81 19.77 0.42
CA VAL A 175 -4.66 18.85 0.23
C VAL A 175 -3.42 19.62 -0.26
N PHE A 176 -3.61 20.53 -1.23
CA PHE A 176 -2.52 21.32 -1.81
C PHE A 176 -2.06 22.48 -0.93
N GLU A 177 -2.91 22.99 -0.04
CA GLU A 177 -2.51 23.98 0.95
C GLU A 177 -1.50 23.38 1.95
N ILE A 178 -0.34 24.02 2.06
CA ILE A 178 0.74 23.60 2.96
C ILE A 178 0.67 24.44 4.23
N ASN A 179 0.75 23.76 5.38
CA ASN A 179 0.95 24.37 6.70
C ASN A 179 -0.17 25.27 7.24
N LYS A 180 -1.38 25.19 6.70
CA LYS A 180 -2.52 26.01 7.17
C LYS A 180 -3.29 25.42 8.33
N THR A 181 -3.48 24.10 8.38
CA THR A 181 -4.26 23.48 9.46
C THR A 181 -3.37 22.90 10.56
N VAL A 182 -3.88 22.87 11.79
CA VAL A 182 -3.17 22.31 12.96
C VAL A 182 -2.77 20.84 12.72
N SER A 183 -3.62 20.06 12.05
CA SER A 183 -3.30 18.68 11.69
C SER A 183 -2.16 18.57 10.67
N GLN A 184 -2.03 19.57 9.78
CA GLN A 184 -0.94 19.63 8.83
C GLN A 184 0.39 19.96 9.50
N GLN A 185 0.41 20.98 10.36
CA GLN A 185 1.57 21.42 11.16
C GLN A 185 2.09 20.25 12.00
N ARG A 186 1.23 19.64 12.83
CA ARG A 186 1.59 18.48 13.67
C ARG A 186 2.20 17.32 12.88
N SER A 187 1.72 17.06 11.67
CA SER A 187 2.26 16.00 10.81
C SER A 187 3.63 16.33 10.21
N ILE A 188 3.93 17.61 9.94
CA ILE A 188 5.24 18.05 9.44
C ILE A 188 6.23 18.09 10.61
N ASP A 189 5.84 18.71 11.72
CA ASP A 189 6.65 18.79 12.94
C ASP A 189 6.99 17.39 13.47
N GLY A 190 6.03 16.47 13.46
CA GLY A 190 6.26 15.08 13.84
C GLY A 190 7.28 14.36 12.95
N ARG A 191 7.35 14.69 11.65
CA ARG A 191 8.35 14.13 10.72
C ARG A 191 9.73 14.72 10.96
N VAL A 192 9.82 16.04 11.12
CA VAL A 192 11.08 16.74 11.40
C VAL A 192 11.67 16.28 12.74
N LYS A 193 10.83 16.22 13.78
CA LYS A 193 11.23 15.71 15.10
C LYS A 193 11.64 14.24 15.05
N ALA A 194 10.96 13.41 14.26
CA ALA A 194 11.38 12.02 14.10
C ALA A 194 12.75 11.89 13.41
N MET A 195 13.07 12.77 12.45
CA MET A 195 14.39 12.80 11.81
C MET A 195 15.48 13.24 12.79
N SER A 196 15.23 14.26 13.62
CA SER A 196 16.20 14.68 14.64
C SER A 196 16.47 13.56 15.66
N ILE A 197 15.40 12.92 16.17
CA ILE A 197 15.50 11.77 17.08
C ILE A 197 16.26 10.61 16.42
N THR A 198 15.98 10.33 15.13
CA THR A 198 16.69 9.28 14.38
C THR A 198 18.19 9.55 14.37
N SER A 199 18.60 10.79 14.11
CA SER A 199 20.02 11.19 14.13
C SER A 199 20.66 10.96 15.50
N ASP A 200 19.99 11.31 16.59
CA ASP A 200 20.54 11.13 17.93
C ASP A 200 20.64 9.66 18.34
N ILE A 201 19.66 8.84 17.96
CA ILE A 201 19.71 7.38 18.14
C ILE A 201 20.89 6.77 17.37
N LEU A 202 21.10 7.18 16.11
CA LEU A 202 22.16 6.62 15.25
C LEU A 202 23.58 6.92 15.78
N LYS A 203 23.78 8.06 16.46
CA LYS A 203 25.07 8.37 17.10
C LYS A 203 25.44 7.34 18.17
N LYS A 204 24.44 6.79 18.88
CA LYS A 204 24.64 5.81 19.95
C LYS A 204 24.53 4.36 19.46
N TYR A 205 23.66 4.12 18.47
CA TYR A 205 23.35 2.79 17.94
C TYR A 205 23.46 2.79 16.40
N PRO A 206 24.68 2.83 15.83
CA PRO A 206 24.88 2.88 14.38
C PRO A 206 24.37 1.63 13.64
N TRP A 207 24.24 0.52 14.36
CA TRP A 207 23.71 -0.76 13.87
C TRP A 207 22.22 -0.97 14.13
N GLY A 208 21.55 0.04 14.70
CA GLY A 208 20.15 -0.02 15.09
C GLY A 208 19.92 -0.57 16.50
N VAL A 209 18.70 -0.37 16.99
CA VAL A 209 18.23 -0.76 18.33
C VAL A 209 17.45 -2.08 18.34
N GLY A 210 17.31 -2.73 17.18
CA GLY A 210 16.60 -3.99 17.00
C GLY A 210 15.22 -3.85 16.36
N LEU A 211 14.77 -4.94 15.74
CA LEU A 211 13.48 -5.05 15.04
C LEU A 211 12.29 -4.76 15.96
N ASN A 212 11.30 -4.02 15.45
CA ASN A 212 10.07 -3.60 16.14
C ASN A 212 10.29 -2.71 17.39
N ASN A 213 11.49 -2.19 17.59
CA ASN A 213 11.78 -1.28 18.69
C ASN A 213 11.64 0.19 18.30
N TYR A 214 11.15 0.51 17.09
CA TYR A 214 10.99 1.89 16.63
C TYR A 214 10.22 2.76 17.64
N THR A 215 9.01 2.33 18.02
CA THR A 215 8.14 3.11 18.92
C THR A 215 8.80 3.30 20.28
N LEU A 216 9.37 2.22 20.84
CA LEU A 216 10.05 2.25 22.13
C LEU A 216 11.26 3.20 22.14
N ALA A 217 12.09 3.12 21.09
CA ALA A 217 13.27 3.97 20.95
C ALA A 217 12.87 5.44 20.72
N LYS A 218 11.89 5.71 19.86
CA LYS A 218 11.39 7.06 19.64
C LYS A 218 10.85 7.68 20.94
N ASP A 219 10.04 6.95 21.69
CA ASP A 219 9.40 7.45 22.91
C ASP A 219 10.42 7.77 24.00
N TYR A 220 11.41 6.89 24.19
CA TYR A 220 12.51 7.12 25.15
C TYR A 220 13.26 8.43 24.85
N TYR A 221 13.58 8.70 23.58
CA TYR A 221 14.28 9.93 23.18
C TYR A 221 13.35 11.16 23.10
N GLN A 222 12.03 10.97 23.05
CA GLN A 222 11.07 12.07 22.92
C GLN A 222 10.57 12.62 24.26
N VAL A 223 10.34 11.77 25.25
CA VAL A 223 9.72 12.15 26.54
C VAL A 223 10.49 11.60 27.76
N GLY A 224 11.52 10.76 27.55
CA GLY A 224 12.22 10.09 28.65
C GLY A 224 11.28 9.14 29.41
N ASP A 225 11.38 9.11 30.74
CA ASP A 225 10.60 8.22 31.59
C ASP A 225 9.14 8.67 31.82
N LYS A 226 8.77 9.89 31.41
CA LYS A 226 7.41 10.42 31.56
C LYS A 226 6.54 9.96 30.40
N ARG A 227 6.07 8.71 30.44
CA ARG A 227 5.23 8.14 29.38
C ARG A 227 3.89 8.88 29.29
N VAL A 228 3.52 9.33 28.09
CA VAL A 228 2.20 9.92 27.79
C VAL A 228 1.52 9.05 26.74
N ASP A 229 0.27 8.67 26.99
CA ASP A 229 -0.47 7.59 26.31
C ASP A 229 -0.87 7.84 24.84
N SER A 230 -0.31 8.84 24.15
CA SER A 230 -0.63 9.08 22.73
C SER A 230 0.32 8.32 21.81
N TYR A 231 0.12 7.02 21.68
CA TYR A 231 0.95 6.15 20.84
C TYR A 231 0.54 6.23 19.36
N THR A 232 1.48 6.54 18.47
CA THR A 232 1.38 6.18 17.05
C THR A 232 2.40 5.09 16.75
N THR A 233 1.95 3.86 16.51
CA THR A 233 2.82 2.70 16.27
C THR A 233 3.60 2.79 14.95
N TYR A 234 3.15 3.61 14.02
CA TYR A 234 3.76 3.75 12.70
C TYR A 234 4.84 4.82 12.66
N ALA A 235 5.95 4.49 12.01
CA ALA A 235 6.97 5.46 11.71
C ALA A 235 6.49 6.47 10.65
N PRO A 236 6.89 7.75 10.74
CA PRO A 236 6.48 8.78 9.80
C PRO A 236 7.04 8.58 8.39
N ASN A 237 8.14 7.84 8.27
CA ASN A 237 8.73 7.44 7.01
C ASN A 237 9.54 6.13 7.21
N THR A 238 9.69 5.37 6.14
CA THR A 238 10.34 4.05 6.18
C THR A 238 11.85 4.13 6.42
N ILE A 239 12.51 5.18 5.92
CA ILE A 239 13.96 5.38 6.11
C ILE A 239 14.32 5.58 7.59
N SER A 240 13.61 6.45 8.31
CA SER A 240 13.77 6.66 9.75
C SER A 240 13.51 5.39 10.53
N LYS A 241 12.51 4.60 10.13
CA LYS A 241 12.26 3.29 10.76
C LYS A 241 13.47 2.36 10.58
N LEU A 242 13.98 2.24 9.37
CA LEU A 242 15.13 1.40 9.06
C LEU A 242 16.39 1.84 9.79
N PHE A 243 16.67 3.15 9.86
CA PHE A 243 17.78 3.67 10.63
C PHE A 243 17.68 3.33 12.12
N ILE A 244 16.50 3.50 12.73
CA ILE A 244 16.33 3.24 14.15
C ILE A 244 16.42 1.73 14.45
N GLU A 245 15.75 0.88 13.68
CA GLU A 245 15.68 -0.56 13.97
C GLU A 245 16.92 -1.34 13.51
N TYR A 246 17.52 -0.96 12.38
CA TYR A 246 18.56 -1.73 11.69
C TYR A 246 19.81 -0.91 11.33
N GLY A 247 19.87 0.36 11.71
CA GLY A 247 21.02 1.22 11.47
C GLY A 247 21.30 1.47 9.99
N TYR A 248 22.56 1.81 9.70
CA TYR A 248 23.03 2.03 8.33
C TYR A 248 22.88 0.78 7.44
N CYS A 249 23.09 -0.40 8.03
CA CYS A 249 23.02 -1.67 7.31
C CYS A 249 21.63 -1.90 6.70
N GLY A 250 20.56 -1.71 7.48
CA GLY A 250 19.19 -1.87 7.00
C GLY A 250 18.82 -0.92 5.87
N VAL A 251 19.26 0.34 5.96
CA VAL A 251 19.05 1.33 4.90
C VAL A 251 19.82 0.97 3.63
N CYS A 252 21.08 0.54 3.73
CA CYS A 252 21.87 0.09 2.59
C CYS A 252 21.19 -1.09 1.87
N ILE A 253 20.71 -2.10 2.61
CA ILE A 253 20.00 -3.25 2.03
C ILE A 253 18.72 -2.80 1.31
N TYR A 254 17.95 -1.89 1.92
CA TYR A 254 16.74 -1.34 1.32
C TYR A 254 17.03 -0.58 0.01
N LEU A 255 18.07 0.25 -0.02
CA LEU A 255 18.48 0.97 -1.22
C LEU A 255 18.98 0.03 -2.33
N ILE A 256 19.74 -1.02 -1.96
CA ILE A 256 20.17 -2.07 -2.90
C ILE A 256 18.95 -2.79 -3.48
N LEU A 257 17.92 -3.08 -2.68
CA LEU A 257 16.69 -3.69 -3.17
C LEU A 257 16.00 -2.77 -4.19
N CYS A 258 15.80 -1.48 -3.88
CA CYS A 258 15.22 -0.52 -4.81
C CYS A 258 16.03 -0.42 -6.11
N TRP A 259 17.36 -0.35 -6.01
CA TRP A 259 18.26 -0.28 -7.16
C TRP A 259 18.20 -1.55 -8.02
N SER A 260 18.14 -2.72 -7.39
CA SER A 260 18.07 -4.01 -8.09
C SER A 260 16.81 -4.13 -8.95
N ILE A 261 15.68 -3.58 -8.48
CA ILE A 261 14.42 -3.54 -9.24
C ILE A 261 14.59 -2.64 -10.47
N VAL A 262 15.14 -1.43 -10.30
CA VAL A 262 15.40 -0.50 -11.43
C VAL A 262 16.34 -1.13 -12.45
N PHE A 263 17.45 -1.72 -11.99
CA PHE A 263 18.42 -2.39 -12.85
C PHE A 263 17.79 -3.54 -13.64
N LEU A 264 16.94 -4.35 -12.99
CA LEU A 264 16.21 -5.43 -13.65
C LEU A 264 15.30 -4.91 -14.77
N LEU A 265 14.61 -3.78 -14.55
CA LEU A 265 13.73 -3.18 -15.55
C LEU A 265 14.51 -2.66 -16.77
N ILE A 266 15.64 -2.02 -16.52
CA ILE A 266 16.56 -1.57 -17.59
C ILE A 266 17.09 -2.76 -18.38
N LYS A 267 17.46 -3.86 -17.70
CA LYS A 267 17.98 -5.07 -18.34
C LYS A 267 16.92 -5.79 -19.18
N ARG A 268 15.69 -5.91 -18.67
CA ARG A 268 14.61 -6.63 -19.38
C ARG A 268 14.06 -5.87 -20.57
N LYS A 269 14.07 -4.53 -20.55
CA LYS A 269 13.53 -3.66 -21.62
C LYS A 269 12.06 -3.96 -22.00
N GLU A 270 11.33 -4.67 -21.16
CA GLU A 270 9.92 -5.02 -21.39
C GLU A 270 9.01 -3.89 -20.94
N ARG A 271 8.24 -3.35 -21.88
CA ARG A 271 7.38 -2.17 -21.66
C ARG A 271 6.34 -2.38 -20.55
N LYS A 272 5.70 -3.55 -20.55
CA LYS A 272 4.66 -3.94 -19.59
C LYS A 272 5.19 -3.96 -18.15
N LEU A 273 6.45 -4.37 -17.95
CA LEU A 273 7.07 -4.41 -16.63
C LEU A 273 7.34 -3.02 -16.05
N TRP A 274 7.62 -2.02 -16.90
CA TRP A 274 7.77 -0.64 -16.46
C TRP A 274 6.48 -0.10 -15.86
N ILE A 275 5.33 -0.38 -16.48
CA ILE A 275 4.01 0.05 -15.98
C ILE A 275 3.68 -0.63 -14.65
N ILE A 276 3.90 -1.94 -14.55
CA ILE A 276 3.66 -2.69 -13.30
C ILE A 276 4.56 -2.16 -12.18
N SER A 277 5.83 -1.90 -12.48
CA SER A 277 6.80 -1.40 -11.50
C SER A 277 6.51 0.01 -11.04
N LEU A 278 5.80 0.79 -11.85
CA LEU A 278 5.45 2.14 -11.49
C LEU A 278 4.51 2.19 -10.29
N PHE A 279 3.58 1.24 -10.17
CA PHE A 279 2.75 1.10 -8.97
C PHE A 279 3.58 0.77 -7.72
N LEU A 280 4.61 -0.07 -7.87
CA LEU A 280 5.54 -0.41 -6.79
C LEU A 280 6.42 0.81 -6.41
N MET A 281 6.87 1.59 -7.38
CA MET A 281 7.61 2.84 -7.14
C MET A 281 6.74 3.89 -6.44
N ALA A 282 5.49 4.06 -6.88
CA ALA A 282 4.54 4.97 -6.22
C ALA A 282 4.29 4.55 -4.78
N PHE A 283 4.17 3.25 -4.51
CA PHE A 283 4.14 2.72 -3.14
C PHE A 283 5.40 3.09 -2.34
N PHE A 284 6.61 2.92 -2.89
CA PHE A 284 7.84 3.31 -2.18
C PHE A 284 7.98 4.81 -1.92
N VAL A 285 7.50 5.66 -2.84
CA VAL A 285 7.40 7.11 -2.62
C VAL A 285 6.41 7.40 -1.49
N ARG A 286 5.26 6.73 -1.52
CA ARG A 286 4.24 6.84 -0.48
C ARG A 286 4.85 6.47 0.89
N GLU A 287 5.58 5.38 0.99
CA GLU A 287 6.21 4.88 2.23
C GLU A 287 7.09 5.94 2.93
N GLN A 288 7.63 6.91 2.19
CA GLN A 288 8.41 8.01 2.77
C GLN A 288 7.56 9.06 3.52
N THR A 289 6.24 8.94 3.48
CA THR A 289 5.32 9.86 4.17
C THR A 289 4.50 9.18 5.29
N PHE A 290 4.54 7.86 5.38
CA PHE A 290 4.02 7.01 6.48
C PHE A 290 4.49 5.59 6.16
N SER A 291 5.24 4.98 7.07
CA SER A 291 5.78 3.63 6.89
C SER A 291 4.70 2.60 7.18
N THR A 292 4.42 1.71 6.24
CA THR A 292 3.50 0.57 6.44
C THR A 292 4.09 -0.77 6.06
N MET A 293 5.14 -0.78 5.23
CA MET A 293 5.76 -1.99 4.70
C MET A 293 6.25 -2.92 5.80
N PHE A 294 6.84 -2.41 6.88
CA PHE A 294 7.41 -3.27 7.93
C PHE A 294 6.40 -3.68 9.00
N ASP A 295 5.25 -3.00 9.07
CA ASP A 295 4.22 -3.21 10.11
C ASP A 295 3.08 -4.11 9.62
N SER A 296 2.62 -3.94 8.38
CA SER A 296 1.47 -4.66 7.84
C SER A 296 1.88 -5.90 7.05
N LYS A 297 1.44 -7.08 7.50
CA LYS A 297 1.73 -8.36 6.83
C LYS A 297 1.12 -8.47 5.44
N VAL A 298 -0.07 -7.91 5.25
CA VAL A 298 -0.74 -7.90 3.94
C VAL A 298 0.07 -7.06 2.96
N ILE A 299 0.58 -5.91 3.38
CA ILE A 299 1.42 -5.05 2.55
C ILE A 299 2.72 -5.76 2.21
N GLN A 300 3.38 -6.41 3.18
CA GLN A 300 4.58 -7.23 2.91
C GLN A 300 4.33 -8.27 1.84
N LEU A 301 3.26 -9.05 1.97
CA LEU A 301 2.93 -10.12 1.04
C LEU A 301 2.58 -9.58 -0.36
N SER A 302 1.83 -8.47 -0.44
CA SER A 302 1.51 -7.82 -1.72
C SER A 302 2.74 -7.20 -2.38
N THR A 303 3.67 -6.60 -1.63
CA THR A 303 4.96 -6.13 -2.14
C THR A 303 5.78 -7.29 -2.68
N LEU A 304 5.89 -8.38 -1.91
CA LEU A 304 6.62 -9.59 -2.33
C LEU A 304 5.99 -10.25 -3.56
N PHE A 305 4.66 -10.23 -3.69
CA PHE A 305 3.97 -10.70 -4.89
C PHE A 305 4.42 -9.93 -6.13
N LEU A 306 4.46 -8.60 -6.07
CA LEU A 306 4.92 -7.77 -7.19
C LEU A 306 6.40 -8.03 -7.50
N VAL A 307 7.26 -8.08 -6.49
CA VAL A 307 8.70 -8.34 -6.68
C VAL A 307 8.92 -9.73 -7.27
N ALA A 308 8.22 -10.76 -6.78
CA ALA A 308 8.29 -12.13 -7.29
C ALA A 308 7.89 -12.19 -8.77
N PHE A 309 6.83 -11.47 -9.16
CA PHE A 309 6.42 -11.37 -10.55
C PHE A 309 7.49 -10.68 -11.41
N LEU A 310 7.99 -9.51 -10.99
CA LEU A 310 9.00 -8.76 -11.74
C LEU A 310 10.29 -9.58 -11.99
N GLN A 311 10.68 -10.39 -11.01
CA GLN A 311 11.84 -11.29 -11.11
C GLN A 311 11.56 -12.61 -11.84
N SER A 312 10.31 -12.94 -12.15
CA SER A 312 9.96 -14.15 -12.89
C SER A 312 10.21 -13.95 -14.39
N LYS A 313 11.06 -14.79 -14.99
CA LYS A 313 11.22 -14.86 -16.44
C LYS A 313 10.42 -16.07 -16.91
N ARG A 314 9.31 -15.86 -17.62
CA ARG A 314 8.53 -16.98 -18.17
C ARG A 314 9.46 -17.83 -19.02
N VAL A 315 9.61 -19.09 -18.64
CA VAL A 315 10.26 -20.09 -19.47
C VAL A 315 9.15 -20.71 -20.31
N GLU A 316 9.23 -20.60 -21.62
CA GLU A 316 8.43 -21.41 -22.53
C GLU A 316 8.97 -22.85 -22.45
N CYS A 317 8.69 -23.54 -21.33
CA CYS A 317 8.95 -24.96 -21.24
C CYS A 317 7.91 -25.67 -22.10
N GLU A 318 8.34 -26.10 -23.29
CA GLU A 318 7.70 -27.21 -23.97
C GLU A 318 7.59 -28.38 -22.97
N ARG A 319 6.34 -28.78 -22.70
CA ARG A 319 5.91 -30.05 -22.06
C ARG A 319 6.88 -30.66 -21.03
N GLU A 320 6.61 -30.44 -19.75
CA GLU A 320 6.66 -31.54 -18.77
C GLU A 320 5.52 -31.39 -17.76
N LYS A 321 4.57 -32.33 -17.82
CA LYS A 321 3.54 -32.55 -16.80
C LYS A 321 4.24 -33.02 -15.51
N LYS A 322 4.79 -32.11 -14.70
CA LYS A 322 5.17 -32.47 -13.32
C LYS A 322 3.93 -32.41 -12.44
N ASN A 323 3.64 -33.54 -11.79
CA ASN A 323 2.51 -33.74 -10.91
C ASN A 323 2.35 -32.56 -9.95
N PHE A 324 1.12 -32.06 -9.94
CA PHE A 324 0.69 -30.85 -9.27
C PHE A 324 0.55 -31.10 -7.75
N PRO A 325 1.24 -30.36 -6.85
CA PRO A 325 0.94 -30.46 -5.43
C PRO A 325 -0.35 -29.69 -5.15
N VAL A 326 -1.45 -30.43 -4.96
CA VAL A 326 -2.81 -29.94 -4.66
C VAL A 326 -2.83 -28.89 -3.53
N ILE A 327 -1.85 -28.93 -2.63
CA ILE A 327 -1.64 -27.99 -1.52
C ILE A 327 -1.47 -26.53 -1.99
N LEU A 328 -0.95 -26.27 -3.19
CA LEU A 328 -0.78 -24.92 -3.74
C LEU A 328 -2.09 -24.28 -4.25
N CYS A 329 -3.11 -25.07 -4.58
CA CYS A 329 -4.45 -24.56 -4.92
C CYS A 329 -5.17 -23.95 -3.71
N PHE A 330 -4.78 -24.31 -2.49
CA PHE A 330 -5.39 -23.80 -1.26
C PHE A 330 -4.75 -22.51 -0.77
N LEU A 331 -3.63 -22.06 -1.35
CA LEU A 331 -2.95 -20.82 -0.95
C LEU A 331 -3.85 -19.57 -1.04
N PRO A 332 -4.66 -19.37 -2.10
CA PRO A 332 -5.60 -18.23 -2.18
C PRO A 332 -6.71 -18.34 -1.14
N CYS A 333 -7.20 -19.55 -0.87
CA CYS A 333 -8.19 -19.79 0.17
C CYS A 333 -7.60 -19.48 1.55
N ILE A 334 -6.41 -19.97 1.89
CA ILE A 334 -5.72 -19.70 3.15
C ILE A 334 -5.43 -18.20 3.33
N VAL A 335 -4.99 -17.50 2.28
CA VAL A 335 -4.78 -16.05 2.31
C VAL A 335 -6.11 -15.31 2.50
N MET A 336 -7.20 -15.74 1.86
CA MET A 336 -8.53 -15.14 2.03
C MET A 336 -9.12 -15.42 3.42
N THR A 337 -8.97 -16.64 3.98
CA THR A 337 -9.39 -16.94 5.34
C THR A 337 -8.57 -16.15 6.37
N TYR A 338 -7.28 -15.90 6.10
CA TYR A 338 -6.43 -15.08 6.96
C TYR A 338 -6.79 -13.59 6.88
N VAL A 339 -7.09 -13.06 5.68
CA VAL A 339 -7.55 -11.67 5.50
C VAL A 339 -8.93 -11.46 6.13
N VAL A 340 -9.87 -12.38 5.90
CA VAL A 340 -11.20 -12.35 6.55
C VAL A 340 -11.07 -12.52 8.06
N GLY A 341 -10.19 -13.41 8.53
CA GLY A 341 -9.88 -13.60 9.95
C GLY A 341 -9.28 -12.35 10.61
N LEU A 342 -8.39 -11.62 9.93
CA LEU A 342 -7.87 -10.34 10.39
C LEU A 342 -8.93 -9.24 10.45
N VAL A 343 -9.83 -9.20 9.46
CA VAL A 343 -10.97 -8.25 9.44
C VAL A 343 -11.94 -8.55 10.59
N LEU A 344 -12.22 -9.83 10.87
CA LEU A 344 -13.06 -10.24 12.00
C LEU A 344 -12.38 -10.01 13.36
N TYR A 345 -11.07 -10.28 13.47
CA TYR A 345 -10.29 -10.02 14.68
C TYR A 345 -10.24 -8.52 15.04
N ASN A 346 -10.00 -7.64 14.05
CA ASN A 346 -10.04 -6.20 14.25
C ASN A 346 -11.46 -5.67 14.56
N ARG A 347 -12.50 -6.38 14.11
CA ARG A 347 -13.90 -6.05 14.48
C ARG A 347 -14.16 -6.36 15.95
N ASN A 348 -13.71 -7.52 16.44
CA ASN A 348 -13.76 -7.87 17.87
C ASN A 348 -12.89 -6.94 18.73
N SER A 349 -11.74 -6.47 18.23
CA SER A 349 -10.90 -5.50 18.97
C SER A 349 -11.58 -4.13 19.07
N LYS A 350 -12.35 -3.72 18.06
CA LYS A 350 -13.14 -2.48 18.09
C LYS A 350 -14.38 -2.59 18.98
N GLU A 351 -15.02 -3.75 19.07
CA GLU A 351 -16.06 -4.00 20.08
C GLU A 351 -15.47 -3.96 21.49
N CYS A 352 -14.27 -4.51 21.69
CA CYS A 352 -13.53 -4.41 22.96
C CYS A 352 -13.13 -2.96 23.29
N PHE A 353 -12.74 -2.15 22.28
CA PHE A 353 -12.42 -0.74 22.45
C PHE A 353 -13.66 0.12 22.70
N SER A 354 -14.77 -0.13 22.00
CA SER A 354 -16.09 0.49 22.26
C SER A 354 -16.58 0.15 23.68
N PHE A 355 -16.39 -1.10 24.12
CA PHE A 355 -16.69 -1.54 25.47
C PHE A 355 -15.80 -0.87 26.54
N MET A 356 -14.51 -0.65 26.25
CA MET A 356 -13.61 0.10 27.14
C MET A 356 -13.89 1.61 27.17
N VAL A 357 -14.24 2.22 26.03
CA VAL A 357 -14.60 3.66 25.94
C VAL A 357 -15.93 3.91 26.64
N ASN A 358 -16.93 3.04 26.48
CA ASN A 358 -18.20 3.14 27.21
C ASN A 358 -18.02 2.93 28.72
N ARG A 359 -17.07 2.09 29.17
CA ARG A 359 -16.70 1.99 30.59
C ARG A 359 -15.97 3.23 31.09
N ALA A 360 -15.05 3.81 30.30
CA ALA A 360 -14.33 5.01 30.68
C ALA A 360 -15.26 6.23 30.83
N ILE A 361 -16.33 6.31 30.04
CA ILE A 361 -17.37 7.34 30.16
C ILE A 361 -18.26 7.09 31.39
N PHE A 362 -18.50 5.83 31.77
CA PHE A 362 -19.28 5.48 32.98
C PHE A 362 -18.54 5.65 34.30
N PHE A 363 -17.20 5.68 34.30
CA PHE A 363 -16.37 5.94 35.48
C PHE A 363 -15.95 7.42 35.63
N ALA A 364 -16.39 8.29 34.71
CA ALA A 364 -16.14 9.73 34.75
C ALA A 364 -17.44 10.55 34.89
N GLY A 365 -18.55 9.90 35.25
CA GLY A 365 -19.84 10.53 35.59
C GLY A 365 -20.06 10.60 37.09
#